data_AF-A0A7X2U0P8-F1
#
_entry.id   AF-A0A7X2U0P8-F1
#
_cell.length_a   1.000
_cell.length_b   1.000
_cell.length_c   1.000
_cell.angle_alpha   90.00
_cell.angle_beta   90.00
_cell.angle_gamma   90.00
#
_symmetry.space_group_name_H-M   'P 1'
#
loop_
_entity.id
_entity.type
_entity.pdbx_description
1 polymer ?
#
loop_
_entity_poly.entity_id
_entity_poly.type
_entity_poly.pdbx_seq_one_letter_code
_entity_poly.pdbx_strand_id
1 'polypeptide(L)' 'MEVQFTPDQQDNLTRMAAAQDCATEALVRQAVERLLHYEDWFLSEVDRGLAAADRGEFVEHGDVLGMIESRYPV' A
#
# COMPACT_ATOMS: atom_id res chain seq x y z
N MET A 1 -8.91 -3.68 20.20
CA MET A 1 -9.78 -2.63 19.64
C MET A 1 -10.87 -3.32 18.85
N GLU A 2 -12.13 -3.01 19.11
CA GLU A 2 -13.25 -3.53 18.32
C GLU A 2 -13.57 -2.50 17.22
N VAL A 3 -13.69 -2.96 15.98
CA VAL A 3 -13.95 -2.10 14.80
C VAL A 3 -15.32 -2.44 14.26
N GLN A 4 -16.21 -1.46 14.24
CA GLN A 4 -17.55 -1.62 13.68
C GLN A 4 -17.53 -1.26 12.20
N PHE A 5 -17.92 -2.22 11.36
CA PHE A 5 -18.07 -2.04 9.92
C PHE A 5 -19.52 -1.72 9.59
N THR A 6 -19.76 -1.02 8.48
CA THR A 6 -21.11 -0.89 7.95
C THR A 6 -21.62 -2.25 7.46
N PRO A 7 -22.95 -2.46 7.36
CA PRO A 7 -23.50 -3.69 6.82
C PRO A 7 -22.93 -4.03 5.43
N ASP A 8 -22.87 -3.04 4.53
CA ASP A 8 -22.28 -3.21 3.19
C ASP A 8 -20.81 -3.65 3.23
N GLN A 9 -20.03 -3.12 4.18
CA GLN A 9 -18.64 -3.53 4.37
C GLN A 9 -18.53 -4.97 4.89
N GLN A 10 -19.40 -5.36 5.82
CA GLN A 10 -19.46 -6.75 6.32
C GLN A 10 -19.84 -7.74 5.23
N ASP A 11 -20.85 -7.42 4.42
CA ASP A 11 -21.27 -8.25 3.29
C ASP A 11 -20.13 -8.41 2.28
N ASN A 12 -19.44 -7.33 1.96
CA ASN A 12 -18.31 -7.37 1.05
C ASN A 12 -17.14 -8.20 1.60
N LEU A 13 -16.74 -7.97 2.85
CA LEU A 13 -15.66 -8.72 3.51
C LEU A 13 -15.98 -10.21 3.58
N THR A 14 -17.23 -10.57 3.91
CA THR A 14 -17.69 -11.96 3.99
C THR A 14 -17.63 -12.64 2.62
N ARG A 15 -18.11 -11.96 1.58
CA ARG A 15 -18.02 -12.45 0.19
C ARG A 15 -16.58 -12.64 -0.26
N MET A 16 -15.70 -11.70 0.06
CA MET A 16 -14.27 -11.80 -0.29
C MET A 16 -13.58 -12.95 0.45
N ALA A 17 -13.87 -13.13 1.73
CA ALA A 17 -13.31 -14.20 2.55
C ALA A 17 -13.75 -15.58 2.05
N ALA A 18 -15.04 -15.73 1.69
CA ALA A 18 -15.58 -16.94 1.08
C ALA A 18 -14.90 -17.27 -0.27
N ALA A 19 -14.63 -16.26 -1.10
CA ALA A 19 -13.92 -16.46 -2.37
C ALA A 19 -12.45 -16.91 -2.20
N GLN A 20 -11.85 -16.63 -1.04
CA GLN A 20 -10.47 -16.99 -0.71
C GLN A 20 -10.38 -18.21 0.21
N ASP A 21 -11.50 -18.86 0.52
CA ASP A 21 -11.62 -19.97 1.47
C ASP A 21 -10.94 -19.67 2.82
N CYS A 22 -11.17 -18.46 3.33
CA CYS A 22 -10.59 -18.02 4.60
C CYS A 22 -11.65 -17.39 5.51
N ALA A 23 -11.35 -17.31 6.80
CA ALA A 23 -12.22 -16.62 7.75
C ALA A 23 -12.17 -15.10 7.52
N THR A 24 -13.31 -14.41 7.62
CA THR A 24 -13.40 -12.95 7.48
C THR A 24 -12.44 -12.22 8.42
N GLU A 25 -12.27 -12.70 9.65
CA GLU A 25 -11.31 -12.12 10.59
C GLU A 25 -9.85 -12.26 10.10
N ALA A 26 -9.50 -13.41 9.53
CA ALA A 26 -8.16 -13.64 8.99
C ALA A 26 -7.88 -12.72 7.79
N LEU A 27 -8.87 -12.55 6.90
CA LEU A 27 -8.80 -11.60 5.79
C LEU A 27 -8.56 -10.16 6.28
N VAL A 28 -9.34 -9.70 7.27
CA VAL A 28 -9.21 -8.35 7.84
C VAL A 28 -7.85 -8.17 8.49
N ARG A 29 -7.39 -9.16 9.27
CA ARG A 29 -6.08 -9.12 9.93
C ARG A 29 -4.94 -8.98 8.91
N GLN A 30 -4.99 -9.77 7.85
CA GLN A 30 -4.00 -9.70 6.78
C GLN A 30 -4.03 -8.36 6.05
N ALA A 31 -5.22 -7.80 5.82
CA ALA A 31 -5.37 -6.49 5.20
C ALA A 31 -4.76 -5.38 6.07
N VAL A 32 -5.02 -5.42 7.38
CA VAL A 32 -4.44 -4.46 8.35
C VAL A 32 -2.92 -4.62 8.41
N GLU A 33 -2.39 -5.83 8.46
CA GLU A 33 -0.94 -6.08 8.47
C GLU A 33 -0.25 -5.51 7.22
N ARG A 34 -0.83 -5.76 6.03
CA ARG A 34 -0.31 -5.18 4.78
C ARG A 34 -0.35 -3.66 4.78
N LEU A 35 -1.44 -3.06 5.29
CA LEU A 35 -1.56 -1.61 5.41
C LEU A 35 -0.47 -1.05 6.32
N LEU A 36 -0.32 -1.59 7.52
CA LEU A 36 0.67 -1.09 8.48
C LEU A 36 2.10 -1.20 7.95
N HIS A 37 2.43 -2.31 7.30
CA HIS A 37 3.74 -2.48 6.68
C HIS A 37 3.97 -1.47 5.55
N TYR A 38 2.95 -1.26 4.70
CA TYR A 38 3.03 -0.28 3.63
C TYR A 38 3.19 1.15 4.16
N GLU A 39 2.41 1.55 5.16
CA GLU A 39 2.50 2.89 5.75
C GLU A 39 3.88 3.15 6.36
N ASP A 40 4.43 2.18 7.10
CA ASP A 40 5.77 2.30 7.70
C ASP A 40 6.86 2.46 6.63
N TRP A 41 6.83 1.60 5.60
CA TRP A 41 7.73 1.71 4.46
C TRP A 41 7.55 3.04 3.72
N PHE A 42 6.30 3.45 3.45
CA PHE A 42 5.99 4.64 2.68
C PHE A 42 6.49 5.91 3.38
N LEU A 43 6.22 6.05 4.68
CA LEU A 43 6.71 7.17 5.47
C LEU A 43 8.24 7.21 5.49
N SER A 44 8.89 6.06 5.67
CA SER A 44 10.36 5.98 5.62
C SER A 44 10.93 6.39 4.26
N GLU A 45 10.27 6.04 3.16
CA GLU A 45 10.72 6.43 1.81
C GLU A 45 10.48 7.91 1.53
N VAL A 46 9.37 8.48 2.02
CA VAL A 46 9.09 9.92 1.96
C VAL A 46 10.17 10.70 2.70
N ASP A 47 10.48 10.32 3.94
CA ASP A 47 11.52 10.99 4.74
C ASP A 47 12.88 10.93 4.05
N ARG A 48 13.22 9.79 3.43
CA ARG A 48 14.46 9.64 2.66
C ARG A 48 14.49 10.57 1.44
N GLY A 49 13.37 10.69 0.73
CA GLY A 49 13.21 11.59 -0.41
C GLY A 49 13.33 13.06 -0.04
N LEU A 50 12.69 13.47 1.06
CA LEU A 50 12.80 14.83 1.59
C LEU A 50 14.25 15.17 1.98
N ALA A 51 14.92 14.26 2.70
CA ALA A 51 16.32 14.46 3.07
C ALA A 51 17.26 14.55 1.85
N ALA A 52 16.98 13.82 0.77
CA ALA A 52 17.73 13.92 -0.49
C ALA A 52 17.50 15.28 -1.17
N ALA A 53 16.25 15.72 -1.25
CA ALA A 53 15.89 17.03 -1.80
C ALA A 53 16.55 18.19 -1.02
N ASP A 54 16.60 18.11 0.31
CA ASP A 54 17.29 19.09 1.16
C ASP A 54 18.81 19.16 0.87
N ARG A 55 19.41 18.05 0.41
CA ARG A 55 20.81 18.00 -0.05
C ARG A 55 20.98 18.41 -1.52
N GLY A 56 19.89 18.71 -2.23
CA GLY A 56 19.90 19.02 -3.66
C GLY A 56 20.04 17.80 -4.56
N GLU A 57 19.78 16.60 -4.05
CA GLU A 57 19.82 15.35 -4.81
C GLU A 57 18.47 15.15 -5.50
N PHE A 58 18.41 15.46 -6.79
CA PHE A 58 17.23 15.28 -7.63
C PHE A 58 17.53 14.33 -8.79
N VAL A 59 16.47 13.69 -9.30
CA VAL A 59 16.51 12.89 -10.53
C VAL A 59 15.90 13.74 -11.64
N GLU A 60 16.60 13.87 -12.76
CA GLU A 60 16.12 14.63 -13.91
C GLU A 60 14.87 13.99 -14.51
N HIS A 61 14.00 14.82 -15.07
CA HIS A 61 12.72 14.36 -15.63
C HIS A 61 12.88 13.23 -16.66
N GLY A 62 13.90 13.33 -17.52
CA GLY A 62 14.18 12.31 -18.54
C GLY A 62 14.57 10.96 -17.94
N ASP A 63 15.31 10.98 -16.83
CA ASP A 63 15.72 9.75 -16.13
C ASP A 63 14.51 9.11 -15.43
N VAL A 64 13.63 9.91 -14.84
CA VAL A 64 12.36 9.42 -14.26
C VAL A 64 11.51 8.73 -15.33
N LEU A 65 11.40 9.32 -16.53
CA LEU A 65 10.67 8.70 -17.64
C LEU A 65 11.29 7.36 -18.04
N GLY A 66 12.61 7.29 -18.19
CA GLY A 66 13.31 6.05 -18.52
C GLY A 66 13.11 4.96 -17.46
N MET A 67 13.06 5.31 -16.17
CA MET A 67 12.74 4.37 -15.10
C MET A 67 11.31 3.82 -15.20
N ILE A 68 10.33 4.67 -15.51
CA ILE A 68 8.92 4.26 -15.66
C ILE A 68 8.77 3.32 -16.85
N GLU A 69 9.32 3.68 -18.01
CA GLU A 69 9.27 2.86 -19.23
C GLU A 69 9.93 1.49 -19.02
N SER A 70 11.05 1.43 -18.28
CA SER A 70 11.71 0.18 -17.95
C SER A 70 10.88 -0.71 -17.02
N ARG A 71 10.12 -0.12 -16.09
CA ARG A 71 9.34 -0.87 -15.10
C ARG A 71 7.98 -1.33 -15.64
N TYR A 72 7.40 -0.57 -16.56
CA TYR A 72 6.10 -0.85 -17.17
C TYR A 72 6.23 -0.84 -18.70
N PRO A 73 6.89 -1.86 -19.28
CA PRO A 73 6.99 -1.96 -20.73
C PRO A 73 5.60 -2.17 -21.35
N VAL A 74 5.31 -1.40 -22.41
CA VAL A 74 4.11 -1.50 -23.25
C VAL A 74 4.20 -2.64 -24.26
#